data_AF-S7VNT3-F1
#
_entry.id   AF-S7VNT3-F1
#
_cell.length_a   1.000
_cell.length_b   1.000
_cell.length_c   1.000
_cell.angle_alpha   90.00
_cell.angle_beta   90.00
_cell.angle_gamma   90.00
#
_symmetry.space_group_name_H-M   'P 1'
#
loop_
_entity.id
_entity.type
_entity.pdbx_description
1 polymer ?
#
loop_
_entity_poly.entity_id
_entity_poly.type
_entity_poly.pdbx_seq_one_letter_code
_entity_poly.pdbx_strand_id
1 'polypeptide(L)' 'MEIGLMLIASIMVFSALFGVGFWIYGETIPAIIATAITIAGGVLVYKGWKKMR' A
#
# COMPACT_ATOMS: atom_id res chain seq x y z
N MET A 1 -3.70 -17.67 -7.37
CA MET A 1 -3.08 -16.75 -6.38
C MET A 1 -3.22 -15.28 -6.81
N GLU A 2 -3.98 -15.01 -7.87
CA GLU A 2 -4.10 -13.69 -8.51
C GLU A 2 -5.04 -12.75 -7.75
N ILE A 3 -6.17 -13.24 -7.25
CA ILE A 3 -7.17 -12.42 -6.51
C ILE A 3 -6.56 -11.82 -5.23
N GLY A 4 -5.70 -12.58 -4.54
CA GLY A 4 -5.00 -12.09 -3.35
C GLY A 4 -4.05 -10.92 -3.66
N LEU A 5 -3.34 -10.99 -4.80
CA LEU A 5 -2.45 -9.91 -5.23
C LEU A 5 -3.23 -8.66 -5.63
N MET A 6 -4.40 -8.83 -6.28
CA MET A 6 -5.31 -7.74 -6.61
C MET A 6 -5.88 -7.06 -5.36
N LEU A 7 -6.24 -7.84 -4.34
CA LEU A 7 -6.72 -7.29 -3.07
C LEU A 7 -5.63 -6.47 -2.37
N ILE A 8 -4.40 -7.00 -2.30
CA ILE A 8 -3.25 -6.30 -1.72
C ILE A 8 -2.97 -5.01 -2.50
N ALA A 9 -3.06 -5.03 -3.83
CA ALA A 9 -2.90 -3.84 -4.66
C ALA A 9 -3.98 -2.78 -4.37
N SER A 10 -5.25 -3.18 -4.23
CA SER A 10 -6.32 -2.24 -3.84
C SER A 10 -6.05 -1.61 -2.48
N ILE A 11 -5.70 -2.41 -1.47
CA ILE A 11 -5.39 -1.90 -0.12
C ILE A 11 -4.22 -0.91 -0.18
N MET A 12 -3.15 -1.26 -0.92
CA MET A 12 -1.98 -0.40 -1.11
C MET A 12 -2.35 0.96 -1.71
N VAL A 13 -3.19 1.00 -2.74
CA VAL A 13 -3.62 2.25 -3.38
C VAL A 13 -4.44 3.12 -2.42
N PHE A 14 -5.37 2.52 -1.67
CA PHE A 14 -6.11 3.26 -0.65
C PHE A 14 -5.21 3.78 0.47
N SER A 15 -4.28 2.96 0.97
CA SER A 15 -3.31 3.40 1.97
C SER A 15 -2.43 4.55 1.47
N ALA A 16 -2.06 4.55 0.18
CA ALA A 16 -1.28 5.64 -0.41
C ALA A 16 -2.08 6.95 -0.46
N LEU A 17 -3.33 6.87 -0.91
CA LEU A 17 -4.23 8.02 -1.00
C LEU A 17 -4.47 8.66 0.38
N PHE A 18 -4.82 7.84 1.38
CA PHE A 18 -5.04 8.32 2.74
C PHE A 18 -3.74 8.77 3.41
N GLY A 19 -2.62 8.08 3.17
CA GLY A 19 -1.31 8.44 3.71
C GLY A 19 -0.88 9.84 3.28
N VAL A 20 -1.05 10.18 2.01
CA VAL A 20 -0.81 11.55 1.51
C VAL A 20 -1.74 12.55 2.20
N GLY A 21 -3.02 12.21 2.37
CA GLY A 21 -3.96 13.04 3.13
C GLY A 21 -3.48 13.31 4.55
N PHE A 22 -3.05 12.29 5.29
CA PHE A 22 -2.57 12.44 6.67
C PHE A 22 -1.29 13.30 6.76
N TRP A 23 -0.37 13.17 5.81
CA TRP A 23 0.79 14.07 5.71
C TRP A 23 0.38 15.53 5.50
N ILE A 24 -0.60 15.78 4.63
CA ILE A 24 -1.11 17.15 4.35
C ILE A 24 -1.80 17.74 5.59
N TYR A 25 -2.59 16.93 6.32
CA TYR A 25 -3.32 17.39 7.50
C TYR A 25 -2.51 17.40 8.80
N GLY A 26 -1.22 17.02 8.77
CA GLY A 26 -0.35 17.02 9.94
C GLY A 26 -0.54 15.84 10.91
N GLU A 27 -1.37 14.87 10.53
CA GLU A 27 -1.66 13.67 11.32
C GLU A 27 -0.52 12.65 11.22
N THR A 28 0.54 12.87 12.00
CA THR A 28 1.84 12.21 11.81
C THR A 28 1.80 10.70 12.08
N ILE A 29 1.13 10.26 13.15
CA ILE A 29 1.01 8.83 13.51
C ILE A 29 0.30 8.04 12.39
N PRO A 30 -0.92 8.41 11.94
CA PRO A 30 -1.59 7.66 10.87
C PRO A 30 -0.88 7.82 9.52
N ALA A 31 -0.20 8.94 9.25
CA ALA A 31 0.61 9.10 8.05
C ALA A 31 1.74 8.06 7.96
N ILE A 32 2.46 7.84 9.06
CA ILE A 32 3.54 6.84 9.13
C ILE A 32 2.98 5.43 8.91
N ILE A 33 1.87 5.09 9.57
CA ILE A 33 1.24 3.77 9.44
C ILE A 33 0.79 3.52 8.00
N ALA A 34 0.07 4.48 7.40
CA ALA A 34 -0.41 4.38 6.03
C ALA A 34 0.74 4.25 5.03
N THR A 35 1.81 5.03 5.23
CA THR A 35 3.03 4.95 4.40
C THR A 35 3.70 3.58 4.50
N ALA A 36 3.80 3.02 5.72
CA ALA A 36 4.36 1.68 5.93
C ALA A 36 3.53 0.59 5.22
N ILE A 37 2.20 0.68 5.28
CA ILE A 37 1.30 -0.26 4.57
C ILE A 37 1.46 -0.13 3.05
N THR A 38 1.57 1.09 2.53
CA THR A 38 1.81 1.33 1.09
C THR A 38 3.12 0.71 0.64
N ILE A 39 4.22 0.89 1.38
CA ILE A 39 5.52 0.31 1.05
C ILE A 39 5.45 -1.24 1.10
N ALA A 40 4.88 -1.79 2.17
CA ALA A 40 4.75 -3.24 2.32
C ALA A 40 3.89 -3.85 1.19
N GLY A 41 2.76 -3.24 0.87
CA GLY A 41 1.88 -3.65 -0.23
C GLY A 41 2.60 -3.59 -1.57
N GLY A 42 3.32 -2.51 -1.86
CA GLY A 42 4.10 -2.35 -3.09
C GLY A 42 5.17 -3.43 -3.26
N VAL A 43 5.89 -3.77 -2.18
CA VAL A 43 6.91 -4.84 -2.19
C VAL A 43 6.26 -6.20 -2.45
N LEU A 44 5.12 -6.51 -1.81
CA LEU A 44 4.41 -7.78 -1.98
C LEU A 44 3.85 -7.92 -3.40
N VAL A 45 3.24 -6.86 -3.94
CA VAL A 45 2.72 -6.85 -5.32
C VAL A 45 3.86 -7.00 -6.33
N TYR A 46 4.97 -6.27 -6.16
CA TYR A 46 6.12 -6.37 -7.05
C TYR A 46 6.74 -7.78 -7.07
N LYS A 47 6.92 -8.39 -5.89
CA LYS A 47 7.43 -9.77 -5.77
C LYS A 47 6.45 -10.79 -6.33
N GLY A 48 5.15 -10.63 -6.06
CA GLY A 48 4.11 -11.53 -6.57
C GLY A 48 4.01 -11.47 -8.09
N TRP A 49 4.11 -10.29 -8.70
CA TRP A 49 4.07 -10.12 -10.15
C TRP A 49 5.25 -10.81 -10.85
N LYS A 50 6.46 -10.76 -10.26
CA LYS A 50 7.63 -11.48 -10.77
C LYS A 50 7.47 -13.01 -10.75
N LYS A 51 6.62 -13.55 -9.87
CA LYS A 51 6.34 -14.98 -9.75
C LYS A 51 5.22 -15.45 -10.69
N MET A 52 4.38 -14.53 -11.18
CA MET A 52 3.30 -14.82 -12.13
C MET A 52 3.74 -14.75 -13.60
N ARG A 53 4.87 -14.09 -13.90
CA ARG A 53 5.51 -14.11 -15.21
C ARG A 53 6.40 -15.34 -15.34
#